data_AF-A0A455SM63-F1
#
_entry.id   AF-A0A455SM63-F1
#
_cell.length_a   1.000
_cell.length_b   1.000
_cell.length_c   1.000
_cell.angle_alpha   90.00
_cell.angle_beta   90.00
_cell.angle_gamma   90.00
#
_symmetry.space_group_name_H-M   'P 1'
#
loop_
_entity.id
_entity.type
_entity.pdbx_description
1 polymer ?
#
loop_
_entity_poly.entity_id
_entity_poly.type
_entity_poly.pdbx_seq_one_letter_code
_entity_poly.pdbx_strand_id
1 'polypeptide(L)' 'MQFNEFRRPVSVDFAPSGSRCEWCGKPAERQLTAIGGTYHNESGTFCRSCGEQFAQAVINSIAMTTITPGLENF' A
#
# COMPACT_ATOMS: atom_id res chain seq x y z
N MET A 1 -13.67 -3.38 16.92
CA MET A 1 -13.02 -2.21 16.29
C MET A 1 -13.55 -2.10 14.87
N GLN A 2 -14.25 -1.02 14.54
CA GLN A 2 -14.80 -0.80 13.20
C GLN A 2 -13.66 -0.37 12.28
N PHE A 3 -13.29 -1.21 11.30
CA PHE A 3 -12.32 -0.85 10.28
C PHE A 3 -12.91 0.26 9.43
N ASN A 4 -12.51 1.50 9.71
CA ASN A 4 -12.90 2.64 8.89
C ASN A 4 -12.26 2.49 7.50
N GLU A 5 -13.08 2.26 6.48
CA GLU A 5 -12.65 2.11 5.09
C GLU A 5 -11.95 3.38 4.54
N PHE A 6 -12.24 4.55 5.11
CA PHE A 6 -11.58 5.82 4.78
C PHE A 6 -10.17 5.96 5.37
N ARG A 7 -9.73 5.04 6.24
CA ARG A 7 -8.37 5.03 6.81
C ARG A 7 -7.50 3.92 6.22
N ARG A 8 -7.87 3.37 5.07
CA ARG A 8 -7.04 2.33 4.44
C ARG A 8 -5.70 2.94 3.99
N PRO A 9 -4.58 2.25 4.26
CA PRO A 9 -3.24 2.70 3.86
C PRO A 9 -3.03 2.58 2.34
N VAL A 10 -3.86 1.78 1.66
CA VAL A 10 -3.80 1.52 0.23
C VAL A 10 -5.19 1.57 -0.41
N SER A 11 -5.27 2.02 -1.66
CA SER A 11 -6.42 1.78 -2.53
C SER A 11 -6.34 0.35 -3.05
N VAL A 12 -7.50 -0.24 -3.33
CA VAL A 12 -7.59 -1.61 -3.85
C VAL A 12 -8.47 -1.57 -5.09
N ASP A 13 -7.89 -1.93 -6.22
CA ASP A 13 -8.54 -2.00 -7.52
C ASP A 13 -8.32 -3.38 -8.14
N PHE A 14 -9.05 -3.70 -9.21
CA PHE A 14 -8.84 -4.95 -9.95
C PHE A 14 -7.56 -4.88 -10.78
N ALA A 15 -6.76 -5.95 -10.76
CA ALA A 15 -5.66 -6.07 -11.71
C ALA A 15 -6.22 -6.30 -13.13
N PRO A 16 -5.64 -5.71 -14.18
CA PRO A 16 -6.02 -6.02 -15.55
C PRO A 16 -5.88 -7.53 -15.84
N SER A 17 -6.80 -8.08 -16.62
CA SER A 17 -6.79 -9.49 -17.00
C SER A 17 -5.44 -9.91 -17.59
N GLY A 18 -4.88 -11.02 -17.09
CA GLY A 18 -3.58 -11.53 -17.54
C GLY A 18 -2.36 -10.87 -16.90
N SER A 19 -2.55 -9.89 -16.02
CA SER A 19 -1.45 -9.26 -15.27
C SER A 19 -0.72 -10.28 -14.39
N ARG A 20 0.57 -10.06 -14.21
CA ARG A 20 1.42 -10.84 -13.31
C ARG A 20 1.88 -9.97 -12.16
N CYS A 21 1.94 -10.57 -10.98
CA CYS A 21 2.44 -9.94 -9.78
C CYS A 21 3.87 -9.46 -10.01
N GLU A 22 4.11 -8.18 -9.77
CA GLU A 22 5.41 -7.54 -10.00
C GLU A 22 6.51 -8.09 -9.07
N TRP A 23 6.14 -8.68 -7.93
CA TRP A 23 7.10 -9.20 -6.94
C TRP A 23 7.45 -10.68 -7.11
N CYS A 24 6.49 -11.51 -7.56
CA CYS A 24 6.70 -12.96 -7.61
C CYS A 24 6.36 -13.61 -8.96
N GLY A 25 5.86 -12.85 -9.94
CA GLY A 25 5.52 -13.31 -11.28
C GLY A 25 4.26 -14.20 -11.38
N LYS A 26 3.64 -14.59 -10.26
CA LYS A 26 2.36 -15.31 -10.23
C LYS A 26 1.21 -14.44 -10.75
N PRO A 27 0.06 -14.99 -11.16
CA PRO A 27 -1.08 -14.18 -11.60
C PRO A 27 -1.43 -13.09 -10.57
N ALA A 28 -1.62 -11.87 -11.04
CA ALA A 28 -2.08 -10.77 -10.20
C ALA A 28 -3.61 -10.85 -10.05
N GLU A 29 -4.08 -10.49 -8.85
CA GLU A 29 -5.50 -10.46 -8.52
C GLU A 29 -5.99 -9.02 -8.31
N ARG A 30 -5.07 -8.12 -7.94
CA ARG A 30 -5.38 -6.75 -7.53
C ARG A 30 -4.30 -5.77 -7.93
N GLN A 31 -4.71 -4.54 -8.18
CA GLN A 31 -3.85 -3.38 -8.25
C GLN A 31 -3.97 -2.63 -6.92
N LEU A 32 -2.84 -2.24 -6.34
CA LEU A 32 -2.79 -1.49 -5.10
C LEU A 32 -2.06 -0.17 -5.33
N THR A 33 -2.53 0.91 -4.69
CA THR A 33 -1.85 2.21 -4.66
C THR A 33 -1.73 2.67 -3.22
N ALA A 34 -0.55 3.15 -2.80
CA ALA A 34 -0.36 3.70 -1.46
C ALA A 34 -1.00 5.09 -1.32
N ILE A 35 -1.87 5.27 -0.31
CA ILE A 35 -2.62 6.52 -0.04
C ILE A 35 -1.90 7.40 1.01
N GLY A 36 -0.68 7.06 1.42
CA GLY A 36 0.08 7.89 2.38
C GLY A 36 1.42 7.30 2.79
N GLY A 37 2.05 7.93 3.77
CA GLY A 37 3.40 7.57 4.22
C GLY A 37 4.45 7.96 3.19
N THR A 38 5.63 7.35 3.27
CA THR A 38 6.76 7.65 2.37
C THR A 38 6.57 7.13 0.95
N TYR A 39 5.68 6.16 0.76
CA TYR A 39 5.42 5.51 -0.54
C TYR A 39 4.22 6.10 -1.28
N HIS A 40 3.72 7.28 -0.90
CA HIS A 40 2.52 7.87 -1.48
C HIS A 40 2.56 7.90 -3.02
N ASN A 41 1.48 7.44 -3.66
CA ASN A 41 1.32 7.23 -5.11
C ASN A 41 2.13 6.08 -5.74
N GLU A 42 2.93 5.34 -4.98
CA GLU A 42 3.46 4.08 -5.48
C GLU A 42 2.32 3.09 -5.69
N SER A 43 2.31 2.43 -6.84
CA SER A 43 1.30 1.45 -7.21
C SER A 43 1.91 0.26 -7.91
N GLY A 44 1.16 -0.84 -7.95
CA GLY A 44 1.55 -2.03 -8.67
C GLY A 44 0.46 -3.08 -8.70
N THR A 45 0.69 -4.12 -9.49
CA THR A 45 -0.16 -5.31 -9.60
C THR A 45 0.42 -6.45 -8.76
N PHE A 46 -0.44 -7.05 -7.95
CA PHE A 46 -0.03 -8.03 -6.95
C PHE A 46 -0.96 -9.25 -6.94
N CYS A 47 -0.37 -10.40 -6.65
CA CYS A 47 -1.14 -11.53 -6.15
C CYS A 47 -1.62 -11.21 -4.72
N ARG A 48 -2.51 -12.04 -4.16
CA ARG A 48 -3.00 -11.83 -2.80
C ARG A 48 -1.88 -11.70 -1.76
N SER A 49 -0.95 -12.65 -1.69
CA SER A 49 0.11 -12.61 -0.66
C SER A 49 1.06 -11.41 -0.77
N CYS A 50 1.55 -11.08 -1.97
CA CYS A 50 2.44 -9.94 -2.16
C CYS A 50 1.73 -8.60 -1.90
N GLY A 51 0.44 -8.49 -2.24
CA GLY A 51 -0.29 -7.25 -1.96
C GLY A 51 -0.53 -7.02 -0.46
N GLU A 52 -0.58 -8.08 0.36
CA GLU A 52 -0.73 -7.97 1.82
C GLU A 52 0.59 -7.43 2.41
N GLN A 53 1.72 -7.91 1.89
CA GLN A 53 3.04 -7.40 2.24
C GLN A 53 3.24 -5.94 1.81
N PHE A 54 2.81 -5.57 0.60
CA PHE A 54 2.80 -4.17 0.14
C PHE A 54 1.98 -3.28 1.09
N ALA A 55 0.73 -3.66 1.40
CA ALA A 55 -0.10 -2.90 2.32
C ALA A 55 0.55 -2.76 3.71
N GLN A 56 1.19 -3.82 4.22
CA GLN A 56 1.91 -3.76 5.50
C GLN A 56 3.12 -2.82 5.45
N ALA A 57 3.87 -2.80 4.34
CA ALA A 57 4.98 -1.87 4.16
C ALA A 57 4.49 -0.41 4.18
N VAL A 58 3.36 -0.13 3.52
CA VAL A 58 2.73 1.20 3.56
C VAL A 58 2.27 1.57 4.98
N ILE A 59 1.63 0.66 5.72
CA ILE A 59 1.26 0.89 7.14
C ILE A 59 2.49 1.25 7.98
N ASN A 60 3.57 0.48 7.84
CA ASN A 60 4.80 0.70 8.60
C ASN A 60 5.39 2.07 8.27
N SER A 61 5.34 2.51 7.01
CA SER A 61 5.82 3.83 6.60
C SER A 61 4.99 4.97 7.19
N ILE A 62 3.66 4.81 7.25
CA ILE A 62 2.76 5.81 7.85
C ILE A 62 3.05 5.93 9.35
N ALA A 63 3.21 4.80 10.05
CA ALA A 63 3.55 4.77 11.48
C ALA A 63 4.90 5.46 11.76
N MET A 64 5.90 5.28 10.88
CA MET A 64 7.18 5.98 10.98
C MET A 64 7.03 7.50 10.79
N THR A 65 6.22 7.95 9.84
CA THR A 65 5.93 9.39 9.66
C THR A 65 5.18 10.00 10.85
N THR A 66 4.41 9.21 11.61
CA THR A 66 3.68 9.70 12.81
C THR A 66 4.53 9.74 14.08
N ILE A 67 5.69 9.07 14.11
CA ILE A 67 6.60 9.00 15.27
C ILE A 67 7.71 10.07 15.21
N THR A 68 7.77 10.91 14.18
CA THR A 68 8.51 12.17 14.22
C THR A 68 7.61 13.32 14.70
N PRO A 69 7.58 13.67 16.01
CA PRO A 69 7.21 15.01 16.40
C PRO A 69 8.39 15.93 16.06
N GLY A 70 8.17 16.92 15.19
CA GLY A 70 9.07 18.06 15.05
C GLY A 70 9.93 18.07 13.79
N LEU A 71 9.47 18.83 12.81
CA LEU A 71 10.32 19.81 12.13
C LEU A 71 9.44 21.01 11.76
N GLU A 72 8.96 21.66 12.81
CA GLU A 72 8.60 23.07 12.77
C GLU A 72 9.87 23.89 13.03
N ASN A 73 10.19 24.75 12.05
CA ASN A 73 11.14 25.87 12.07
C ASN A 73 12.65 25.59 11.97
N PHE A 74 13.20 25.85 10.78
CA PHE A 74 14.40 26.67 10.57
C PHE A 74 14.14 27.62 9.39
#